data_AF-A0A3A8ZCZ0-F1
#
_entry.id   AF-A0A3A8ZCZ0-F1
#
_cell.length_a   1.000
_cell.length_b   1.000
_cell.length_c   1.000
_cell.angle_alpha   90.00
_cell.angle_beta   90.00
_cell.angle_gamma   90.00
#
_symmetry.space_group_name_H-M   'P 1'
#
loop_
_entity.id
_entity.type
_entity.pdbx_description
1 polymer ?
#
loop_
_entity_poly.entity_id
_entity_poly.type
_entity_poly.pdbx_seq_one_letter_code
_entity_poly.pdbx_strand_id
1 'polypeptide(L)' 'MTMDELKPKQSAFIRSVGGTGALRHHLLDMGLRPKTEVTLQKIAPMGDPVQIELR' A
#
# COMPACT_ATOMS: atom_id res chain seq x y z
N MET A 1 -12.14 2.88 1.66
CA MET A 1 -11.40 2.08 0.67
C MET A 1 -10.12 1.60 1.31
N THR A 2 -9.94 0.29 1.36
CA THR A 2 -8.69 -0.35 1.79
C THR A 2 -7.85 -0.72 0.56
N MET A 3 -6.60 -1.12 0.79
CA MET A 3 -5.64 -1.34 -0.29
C MET A 3 -5.99 -2.52 -1.20
N ASP A 4 -6.72 -3.50 -0.66
CA ASP A 4 -7.27 -4.66 -1.36
C ASP A 4 -8.40 -4.33 -2.35
N GLU A 5 -9.06 -3.18 -2.19
CA GLU A 5 -10.12 -2.73 -3.10
C GLU A 5 -9.56 -1.97 -4.33
N LEU A 6 -8.25 -1.72 -4.38
CA LEU A 6 -7.60 -1.06 -5.51
C LEU A 6 -7.53 -1.99 -6.72
N LYS A 7 -7.82 -1.44 -7.89
CA LYS A 7 -7.63 -2.15 -9.16
C LYS A 7 -6.21 -1.96 -9.69
N PRO A 8 -5.64 -2.95 -10.42
CA PRO A 8 -4.36 -2.77 -11.09
C PRO A 8 -4.37 -1.50 -11.95
N LYS A 9 -3.28 -0.72 -11.88
CA LYS A 9 -3.07 0.61 -12.47
C LYS A 9 -3.84 1.77 -11.82
N GLN A 10 -4.47 1.56 -10.68
CA GLN A 10 -5.14 2.63 -9.94
C GLN A 10 -4.19 3.27 -8.92
N SER A 11 -4.23 4.60 -8.84
CA SER A 11 -3.55 5.39 -7.80
C SER A 11 -4.51 5.75 -6.67
N ALA A 12 -4.00 5.77 -5.44
CA ALA A 12 -4.67 6.32 -4.28
C ALA A 12 -3.68 6.97 -3.31
N PHE A 13 -4.20 7.81 -2.41
CA PHE A 13 -3.40 8.44 -1.36
C PHE A 13 -3.59 7.72 -0.04
N ILE A 14 -2.49 7.45 0.66
CA ILE A 14 -2.54 6.86 2.00
C ILE A 14 -3.12 7.88 2.97
N ARG A 15 -4.34 7.65 3.45
CA ARG A 15 -4.97 8.50 4.48
C ARG A 15 -4.42 8.19 5.87
N SER A 16 -4.23 6.91 6.16
CA SER A 16 -3.76 6.42 7.46
C SER A 16 -3.12 5.05 7.29
N VAL A 17 -2.07 4.79 8.05
CA VAL A 17 -1.40 3.49 8.11
C VAL A 17 -1.87 2.79 9.37
N GLY A 18 -2.51 1.63 9.22
CA GLY A 18 -2.92 0.79 10.33
C GLY A 18 -1.76 -0.03 10.93
N GLY A 19 -2.05 -0.82 11.95
CA GLY A 19 -1.08 -1.68 12.63
C GLY A 19 -0.57 -1.10 13.94
N THR A 20 -0.21 -1.99 14.86
CA THR A 20 0.31 -1.66 16.20
C THR A 20 1.79 -2.03 16.31
N GLY A 21 2.56 -1.19 17.02
CA GLY A 21 3.97 -1.44 17.33
C GLY A 21 4.84 -1.69 16.08
N ALA A 22 5.47 -2.86 16.04
CA ALA A 22 6.46 -3.24 15.03
C ALA A 22 5.90 -3.25 13.60
N LEU A 23 4.64 -3.66 13.41
CA LEU A 23 4.03 -3.69 12.06
C LEU A 23 3.94 -2.28 11.46
N ARG A 24 3.55 -1.29 12.27
CA ARG A 24 3.46 0.10 11.82
C ARG A 24 4.84 0.66 11.49
N HIS A 25 5.85 0.41 12.31
CA HIS A 25 7.23 0.83 12.00
C HIS A 25 7.72 0.20 10.70
N HIS A 26 7.52 -1.10 10.51
CA HIS A 26 7.94 -1.76 9.29
C HIS A 26 7.27 -1.17 8.03
N LEU A 27 5.97 -0.88 8.08
CA LEU A 27 5.26 -0.23 6.97
C LEU A 27 5.80 1.19 6.71
N LEU A 28 6.09 1.96 7.75
CA LEU A 28 6.66 3.30 7.63
C LEU A 28 8.09 3.26 7.07
N ASP A 29 8.89 2.28 7.47
CA ASP A 29 10.25 2.04 6.99
C ASP A 29 10.25 1.64 5.50
N MET A 30 9.23 0.90 5.06
CA MET A 30 8.98 0.63 3.64
C MET A 30 8.57 1.87 2.83
N GLY A 31 8.26 3.00 3.47
CA GLY A 31 7.85 4.23 2.80
C GLY A 31 6.34 4.41 2.66
N LEU A 32 5.52 3.52 3.24
CA LEU A 32 4.06 3.68 3.31
C LEU A 32 3.71 4.72 4.37
N ARG A 33 3.84 6.00 4.01
CA ARG A 33 3.55 7.14 4.90
C ARG A 33 2.22 7.79 4.54
N PRO A 34 1.52 8.40 5.52
CA PRO A 34 0.36 9.21 5.21
C PRO A 34 0.70 10.31 4.20
N LYS A 35 -0.24 10.59 3.29
CA LYS A 35 -0.12 11.53 2.17
C LYS A 35 0.83 11.11 1.04
N THR A 36 1.39 9.90 1.09
CA THR A 36 2.11 9.32 -0.04
C THR A 36 1.12 8.80 -1.08
N GLU A 37 1.39 9.05 -2.36
CA GLU A 37 0.65 8.45 -3.47
C GLU A 37 1.17 7.02 -3.68
N VAL A 38 0.25 6.07 -3.70
CA VAL A 38 0.50 4.66 -4.00
C VAL A 38 -0.24 4.28 -5.27
N THR A 39 0.49 3.72 -6.23
CA THR A 39 -0.10 3.16 -7.45
C THR A 39 0.03 1.65 -7.44
N LEU A 40 -1.10 0.96 -7.57
CA LEU A 40 -1.11 -0.49 -7.68
C LEU A 40 -0.61 -0.90 -9.06
N GLN A 41 0.53 -1.58 -9.14
CA GLN A 41 1.12 -2.00 -10.41
C GLN A 41 0.56 -3.36 -10.84
N LYS A 42 0.76 -4.38 -10.00
CA LYS A 42 0.34 -5.75 -10.27
C LYS A 42 -0.03 -6.47 -8.99
N ILE A 43 -0.95 -7.42 -9.10
CA ILE A 43 -1.29 -8.38 -8.05
C ILE A 43 -0.93 -9.75 -8.60
N ALA A 44 -0.27 -10.58 -7.80
CA ALA A 44 0.00 -11.97 -8.16
C ALA A 44 -1.32 -12.75 -8.36
N PRO A 45 -1.34 -13.80 -9.20
CA PRO A 45 -2.57 -14.56 -9.48
C PRO A 45 -3.21 -15.22 -8.24
N MET A 46 -2.45 -15.43 -7.16
CA MET A 46 -2.94 -15.95 -5.88
C MET A 46 -3.40 -14.86 -4.90
N GLY A 47 -3.32 -13.59 -5.28
CA GLY A 47 -3.66 -12.43 -4.45
C GLY A 47 -2.46 -11.76 -3.78
N ASP A 48 -1.38 -12.49 -3.53
CA ASP A 48 -0.13 -11.96 -2.99
C ASP A 48 1.11 -12.59 -3.67
N PRO A 49 2.24 -11.86 -3.77
CA PRO A 49 2.47 -10.50 -3.31
C PRO A 49 1.87 -9.43 -4.23
N VAL A 50 1.66 -8.24 -3.66
CA VAL A 50 1.15 -7.05 -4.36
C VAL A 50 2.32 -6.12 -4.67
N GLN A 51 2.43 -5.69 -5.93
CA GLN A 51 3.42 -4.73 -6.38
C GLN A 51 2.81 -3.33 -6.44
N ILE A 52 3.43 -2.40 -5.72
CA ILE A 52 3.02 -1.01 -5.62
C ILE A 52 4.19 -0.08 -5.92
N GLU A 53 3.89 1.04 -6.56
CA GLU A 53 4.81 2.15 -6.79
C GLU A 53 4.48 3.29 -5.81
N LEU A 54 5.52 3.80 -5.14
CA LEU A 54 5.44 4.96 -4.25
C LEU A 54 5.96 6.19 -5.00
N ARG A 55 5.28 7.34 -4.87
CA ARG A 55 5.72 8.63 -5.41
C ARG A 55 5.87 9.70 -4.35
#